data_AF-A0A1Q6E0X8-F1
#
_entry.id   AF-A0A1Q6E0X8-F1
#
_cell.length_a   1.000
_cell.length_b   1.000
_cell.length_c   1.000
_cell.angle_alpha   90.00
_cell.angle_beta   90.00
_cell.angle_gamma   90.00
#
_symmetry.space_group_name_H-M   'P 1'
#
loop_
_entity.id
_entity.type
_entity.pdbx_description
1 polymer ?
#
loop_
_entity_poly.entity_id
_entity_poly.type
_entity_poly.pdbx_seq_one_letter_code
_entity_poly.pdbx_strand_id
1 'polypeptide(L)'
;MATMLMFITTDVNITPEMLQKAISSDVKDSLNMVSVDRDTSTNDTLCIMASGEAGNALIDRADTEYKKFCRALHEITTAMCKKIASDGEGATKLVTVTVRGAANDAEADLAARTVANSPLVKTAIYGHDANWGRIAGALGRSGAKFAQENVDIDIMGMPVLRDGLPVPFSEEEALRRFEADEIVLEASLGAGDVETTVWTCDFSHEYVSINGDYRS
;
A
#
# COMPACT_ATOMS: atom_id res chain seq x y z
N MET A 1 -0.45 12.88 -12.23
CA MET A 1 -1.75 13.16 -11.54
C MET A 1 -2.79 12.18 -12.04
N ALA A 2 -2.91 11.02 -11.38
CA ALA A 2 -3.89 10.01 -11.77
C ALA A 2 -5.19 10.21 -10.97
N THR A 3 -6.33 10.23 -11.66
CA THR A 3 -7.65 10.14 -11.02
C THR A 3 -8.02 8.67 -10.87
N MET A 4 -8.43 8.26 -9.68
CA MET A 4 -8.90 6.91 -9.43
C MET A 4 -10.43 6.86 -9.47
N LEU A 5 -10.96 6.09 -10.42
CA LEU A 5 -12.38 5.76 -10.51
C LEU A 5 -12.54 4.24 -10.43
N MET A 6 -13.34 3.76 -9.48
CA MET A 6 -13.61 2.34 -9.31
C MET A 6 -15.10 2.07 -9.23
N PHE A 7 -15.58 1.13 -10.04
CA PHE A 7 -16.99 0.72 -10.09
C PHE A 7 -17.07 -0.79 -9.85
N ILE A 8 -17.74 -1.18 -8.77
CA ILE A 8 -17.89 -2.57 -8.36
C ILE A 8 -19.35 -2.97 -8.53
N THR A 9 -19.60 -4.11 -9.16
CA THR A 9 -20.92 -4.73 -9.23
C THR A 9 -20.93 -6.06 -8.50
N THR A 10 -22.05 -6.37 -7.86
CA THR A 10 -22.27 -7.65 -7.17
C THR A 10 -23.74 -8.03 -7.30
N ASP A 11 -24.03 -9.31 -7.27
CA ASP A 11 -25.39 -9.86 -7.23
C ASP A 11 -25.86 -10.18 -5.81
N VAL A 12 -25.06 -9.91 -4.78
CA VAL A 12 -25.41 -10.20 -3.39
C VAL A 12 -26.69 -9.46 -2.96
N ASN A 13 -27.58 -10.16 -2.27
CA ASN A 13 -28.76 -9.57 -1.65
C ASN A 13 -28.40 -8.95 -0.30
N ILE A 14 -28.17 -7.63 -0.28
CA ILE A 14 -27.69 -6.85 0.88
C ILE A 14 -28.44 -5.52 0.96
N THR A 15 -28.71 -5.03 2.17
CA THR A 15 -29.33 -3.70 2.31
C THR A 15 -28.34 -2.59 1.94
N PRO A 16 -28.82 -1.43 1.46
CA PRO A 16 -27.97 -0.28 1.15
C PRO A 16 -27.09 0.16 2.34
N GLU A 17 -27.62 0.10 3.57
CA GLU A 17 -26.88 0.48 4.78
C GLU A 17 -25.71 -0.47 5.07
N MET A 18 -25.93 -1.78 4.91
CA MET A 18 -24.87 -2.78 5.10
C MET A 18 -23.83 -2.69 3.99
N LEU A 19 -24.25 -2.43 2.74
CA LEU A 19 -23.35 -2.21 1.61
C LEU A 19 -22.47 -0.97 1.82
N GLN A 20 -23.07 0.16 2.22
CA GLN A 20 -22.34 1.38 2.55
C GLN A 20 -21.38 1.17 3.72
N LYS A 21 -21.78 0.40 4.73
CA LYS A 21 -20.91 0.05 5.86
C LYS A 21 -19.71 -0.78 5.41
N ALA A 22 -19.91 -1.74 4.50
CA ALA A 22 -18.83 -2.58 3.99
C ALA A 22 -17.80 -1.74 3.25
N ILE A 23 -18.24 -0.93 2.29
CA ILE A 23 -17.34 -0.10 1.49
C ILE A 23 -16.62 0.96 2.33
N SER A 24 -17.31 1.62 3.26
CA SER A 24 -16.70 2.67 4.10
C SER A 24 -15.66 2.13 5.07
N SER A 25 -15.77 0.84 5.43
CA SER A 25 -14.77 0.15 6.26
C SER A 25 -13.60 -0.29 5.39
N ASP A 26 -13.90 -0.91 4.25
CA ASP A 26 -12.91 -1.48 3.34
C ASP A 26 -11.92 -0.44 2.79
N VAL A 27 -12.42 0.72 2.34
CA VAL A 27 -11.56 1.75 1.70
C VAL A 27 -10.41 2.22 2.57
N LYS A 28 -10.53 2.10 3.90
CA LYS A 28 -9.48 2.51 4.85
C LYS A 28 -8.24 1.65 4.73
N ASP A 29 -8.42 0.36 4.44
CA ASP A 29 -7.36 -0.64 4.36
C ASP A 29 -7.08 -1.09 2.91
N SER A 30 -7.75 -0.46 1.93
CA SER A 30 -7.58 -0.73 0.50
C SER A 30 -7.25 0.55 -0.27
N LEU A 31 -8.25 1.29 -0.75
CA LEU A 31 -8.07 2.43 -1.66
C LEU A 31 -7.28 3.58 -1.03
N ASN A 32 -7.46 3.85 0.26
CA ASN A 32 -6.71 4.89 0.97
C ASN A 32 -5.25 4.48 1.25
N MET A 33 -4.89 3.24 0.94
CA MET A 33 -3.57 2.65 1.13
C MET A 33 -2.79 2.52 -0.18
N VAL A 34 -3.22 3.20 -1.24
CA VAL A 34 -2.46 3.36 -2.49
C VAL A 34 -1.93 4.78 -2.61
N SER A 35 -0.70 4.92 -3.12
CA SER A 35 -0.17 6.22 -3.51
C SER A 35 0.87 6.07 -4.61
N VAL A 36 0.70 6.81 -5.72
CA VAL A 36 1.68 6.85 -6.82
C VAL A 36 2.65 8.01 -6.62
N ASP A 37 2.12 9.23 -6.57
CA ASP A 37 2.87 10.50 -6.64
C ASP A 37 2.60 11.47 -5.47
N ARG A 38 1.72 11.09 -4.51
CA ARG A 38 1.18 11.92 -3.40
C ARG A 38 0.09 12.92 -3.80
N ASP A 39 -0.25 13.06 -5.08
CA ASP A 39 -1.22 14.06 -5.52
C ASP A 39 -2.64 13.47 -5.52
N THR A 40 -3.42 13.81 -4.49
CA THR A 40 -4.84 13.39 -4.40
C THR A 40 -5.68 14.11 -5.44
N SER A 41 -6.43 13.36 -6.25
CA SER A 41 -7.25 13.94 -7.32
C SER A 41 -8.50 14.64 -6.76
N THR A 42 -9.01 15.61 -7.51
CA THR A 42 -10.30 16.28 -7.24
C THR A 42 -11.52 15.41 -7.57
N ASN A 43 -11.31 14.24 -8.18
CA ASN A 43 -12.36 13.43 -8.79
C ASN A 43 -12.41 11.98 -8.32
N ASP A 44 -11.57 11.60 -7.34
CA ASP A 44 -11.53 10.22 -6.86
C ASP A 44 -12.92 9.74 -6.42
N THR A 45 -13.37 8.62 -7.00
CA THR A 45 -14.72 8.10 -6.79
C THR A 45 -14.73 6.58 -6.80
N LEU A 46 -15.30 5.98 -5.75
CA LEU A 46 -15.65 4.57 -5.69
C LEU A 46 -17.17 4.41 -5.61
N CYS A 47 -17.74 3.58 -6.49
CA CYS A 47 -19.15 3.23 -6.47
C CYS A 47 -19.32 1.71 -6.43
N ILE A 48 -20.28 1.23 -5.63
CA ILE A 48 -20.67 -0.18 -5.60
C ILE A 48 -22.18 -0.33 -5.81
N MET A 49 -22.56 -1.31 -6.61
CA MET A 49 -23.95 -1.61 -6.95
C MET A 49 -24.25 -3.09 -6.71
N ALA A 50 -25.34 -3.39 -6.00
CA ALA A 50 -25.79 -4.74 -5.70
C ALA A 50 -27.16 -5.02 -6.35
N SER A 51 -27.27 -6.06 -7.19
CA SER A 51 -28.53 -6.40 -7.87
C SER A 51 -29.48 -7.26 -7.03
N GLY A 52 -28.96 -8.06 -6.09
CA GLY A 52 -29.75 -8.96 -5.24
C GLY A 52 -30.11 -10.32 -5.89
N GLU A 53 -29.57 -10.62 -7.06
CA GLU A 53 -29.91 -11.81 -7.86
C GLU A 53 -29.18 -13.10 -7.44
N ALA A 54 -28.27 -13.06 -6.47
CA ALA A 54 -27.49 -14.21 -6.02
C ALA A 54 -28.31 -15.29 -5.28
N GLY A 55 -29.56 -14.99 -4.90
CA GLY A 55 -30.43 -15.92 -4.18
C GLY A 55 -30.06 -16.17 -2.71
N ASN A 56 -29.08 -15.43 -2.16
CA ASN A 56 -28.77 -15.48 -0.73
C ASN A 56 -29.86 -14.80 0.12
N ALA A 57 -29.93 -15.18 1.40
CA ALA A 57 -30.75 -14.46 2.38
C ALA A 57 -30.28 -13.00 2.49
N LEU A 58 -31.24 -12.09 2.71
CA LEU A 58 -30.94 -10.66 2.83
C LEU A 58 -29.92 -10.42 3.95
N ILE A 59 -28.81 -9.76 3.59
CA ILE A 59 -27.80 -9.31 4.55
C ILE A 59 -28.22 -7.93 5.09
N ASP A 60 -28.81 -7.91 6.28
CA ASP A 60 -29.33 -6.71 6.97
C ASP A 60 -28.63 -6.43 8.31
N ARG A 61 -27.63 -7.23 8.68
CA ARG A 61 -26.89 -7.11 9.93
C ARG A 61 -25.44 -7.61 9.77
N ALA A 62 -24.57 -7.27 10.72
CA ALA A 62 -23.15 -7.63 10.69
C ALA A 62 -22.88 -9.07 11.16
N ASP A 63 -23.48 -10.05 10.48
CA ASP A 63 -23.35 -11.47 10.78
C ASP A 63 -22.25 -12.18 9.95
N THR A 64 -22.30 -13.51 9.91
CA THR A 64 -21.34 -14.34 9.18
C THR A 64 -21.38 -14.11 7.66
N GLU A 65 -22.57 -13.91 7.08
CA GLU A 65 -22.71 -13.69 5.63
C GLU A 65 -22.20 -12.30 5.26
N TYR A 66 -22.49 -11.28 6.08
CA TYR A 66 -21.88 -9.96 5.92
C TYR A 66 -20.35 -10.02 5.95
N LYS A 67 -19.76 -10.74 6.91
CA LYS A 67 -18.30 -10.89 6.99
C LYS A 67 -17.72 -11.63 5.80
N LYS A 68 -18.43 -12.60 5.21
CA LYS A 68 -18.02 -13.26 3.96
C LYS A 68 -17.97 -12.25 2.81
N PHE A 69 -19.02 -11.43 2.66
CA PHE A 69 -19.06 -10.38 1.65
C PHE A 69 -17.92 -9.37 1.84
N CYS A 70 -17.67 -8.89 3.07
CA CYS A 70 -16.57 -7.96 3.34
C CYS A 70 -15.20 -8.53 2.96
N ARG A 71 -14.94 -9.82 3.21
CA ARG A 71 -13.67 -10.44 2.78
C ARG A 71 -13.54 -10.49 1.26
N ALA A 72 -14.59 -10.90 0.55
CA ALA A 72 -14.58 -10.92 -0.91
C ALA A 72 -14.42 -9.51 -1.51
N LEU A 73 -15.07 -8.51 -0.92
CA LEU A 73 -14.91 -7.10 -1.30
C LEU A 73 -13.45 -6.66 -1.12
N HIS A 74 -12.86 -6.97 0.04
CA HIS A 74 -11.48 -6.61 0.36
C HIS A 74 -10.46 -7.25 -0.58
N GLU A 75 -10.63 -8.54 -0.90
CA GLU A 75 -9.77 -9.22 -1.86
C GLU A 75 -9.78 -8.52 -3.22
N ILE A 76 -10.96 -8.09 -3.70
CA ILE A 76 -11.10 -7.38 -4.98
C ILE A 76 -10.49 -5.98 -4.90
N THR A 77 -10.83 -5.20 -3.88
CA THR A 77 -10.35 -3.82 -3.76
C THR A 77 -8.83 -3.78 -3.58
N THR A 78 -8.26 -4.65 -2.75
CA THR A 78 -6.80 -4.81 -2.62
C THR A 78 -6.15 -5.21 -3.95
N ALA A 79 -6.71 -6.19 -4.68
CA ALA A 79 -6.17 -6.59 -5.98
C ALA A 79 -6.19 -5.43 -6.99
N MET A 80 -7.25 -4.62 -7.00
CA MET A 80 -7.35 -3.44 -7.85
C MET A 80 -6.38 -2.33 -7.42
N CYS A 81 -6.21 -2.10 -6.12
CA CYS A 81 -5.22 -1.17 -5.57
C CYS A 81 -3.80 -1.53 -6.00
N LYS A 82 -3.41 -2.80 -5.89
CA LYS A 82 -2.11 -3.29 -6.39
C LYS A 82 -1.95 -3.04 -7.89
N LYS A 83 -3.01 -3.27 -8.69
CA LYS A 83 -2.99 -2.98 -10.13
C LYS A 83 -2.81 -1.49 -10.43
N ILE A 84 -3.52 -0.61 -9.72
CA ILE A 84 -3.38 0.85 -9.86
C ILE A 84 -1.95 1.30 -9.55
N ALA A 85 -1.36 0.79 -8.47
CA ALA A 85 0.02 1.11 -8.12
C ALA A 85 1.02 0.57 -9.17
N SER A 86 0.80 -0.66 -9.67
CA SER A 86 1.64 -1.27 -10.71
C SER A 86 1.56 -0.53 -12.05
N ASP A 87 0.42 0.11 -12.34
CA ASP A 87 0.14 0.89 -13.55
C ASP A 87 0.32 2.39 -13.32
N GLY A 88 1.10 2.78 -12.30
CA GLY A 88 1.49 4.16 -12.09
C GLY A 88 2.24 4.70 -13.31
N GLU A 89 2.12 6.01 -13.58
CA GLU A 89 2.77 6.64 -14.73
C GLU A 89 4.29 6.36 -14.75
N GLY A 90 4.77 5.62 -15.75
CA GLY A 90 6.18 5.24 -15.86
C GLY A 90 6.68 4.25 -14.81
N ALA A 91 5.79 3.61 -14.03
CA ALA A 91 6.16 2.58 -13.08
C ALA A 91 6.78 1.36 -13.78
N THR A 92 7.81 0.78 -13.15
CA THR A 92 8.45 -0.48 -13.58
C THR A 92 8.29 -1.58 -12.54
N LYS A 93 8.01 -1.23 -11.29
CA LYS A 93 7.83 -2.14 -10.17
C LYS A 93 6.61 -1.75 -9.35
N LEU A 94 5.84 -2.74 -8.93
CA LEU A 94 4.95 -2.59 -7.77
C LEU A 94 5.80 -2.58 -6.50
N VAL A 95 5.45 -1.74 -5.54
CA VAL A 95 6.12 -1.67 -4.24
C VAL A 95 5.09 -1.82 -3.14
N THR A 96 5.29 -2.81 -2.28
CA THR A 96 4.47 -3.08 -1.10
C THR A 96 5.26 -2.69 0.14
N VAL A 97 4.78 -1.70 0.88
CA VAL A 97 5.43 -1.22 2.11
C VAL A 97 4.59 -1.61 3.30
N THR A 98 5.09 -2.55 4.11
CA THR A 98 4.44 -2.95 5.36
C THR A 98 5.22 -2.40 6.55
N VAL A 99 4.53 -1.67 7.41
CA VAL A 99 5.08 -1.23 8.70
C VAL A 99 4.33 -1.93 9.82
N ARG A 100 5.07 -2.55 10.72
CA ARG A 100 4.57 -3.28 11.89
C ARG A 100 5.10 -2.64 13.17
N GLY A 101 4.53 -3.05 14.29
CA GLY A 101 5.00 -2.67 15.61
C GLY A 101 4.78 -1.20 15.92
N ALA A 102 3.80 -0.55 15.31
CA ALA A 102 3.45 0.83 15.61
C ALA A 102 2.55 0.91 16.85
N ALA A 103 2.53 2.08 17.50
CA ALA A 103 1.73 2.30 18.71
C ALA A 103 0.21 2.37 18.44
N ASN A 104 -0.18 2.83 17.25
CA ASN A 104 -1.57 2.92 16.79
C ASN A 104 -1.64 3.06 15.25
N ASP A 105 -2.85 3.00 14.68
CA ASP A 105 -3.09 3.03 13.23
C ASP A 105 -2.54 4.30 12.56
N ALA A 106 -2.66 5.45 13.22
CA ALA A 106 -2.19 6.71 12.66
C ALA A 106 -0.65 6.77 12.59
N GLU A 107 0.03 6.25 13.60
CA GLU A 107 1.49 6.15 13.63
C GLU A 107 2.00 5.14 12.58
N ALA A 108 1.28 4.02 12.40
CA ALA A 108 1.58 3.03 11.36
C ALA A 108 1.44 3.65 9.96
N ASP A 109 0.33 4.35 9.70
CA ASP A 109 0.06 5.00 8.42
C ASP A 109 1.09 6.08 8.10
N LEU A 110 1.41 6.95 9.06
CA LEU A 110 2.45 7.98 8.91
C LEU A 110 3.78 7.37 8.47
N ALA A 111 4.21 6.29 9.15
CA ALA A 111 5.46 5.61 8.83
C ALA A 111 5.42 4.96 7.43
N ALA A 112 4.42 4.12 7.15
CA ALA A 112 4.32 3.39 5.89
C ALA A 112 4.18 4.33 4.69
N ARG A 113 3.29 5.33 4.79
CA ARG A 113 3.04 6.32 3.75
C ARG A 113 4.25 7.21 3.51
N THR A 114 5.02 7.55 4.55
CA THR A 114 6.26 8.32 4.37
C THR A 114 7.32 7.55 3.60
N VAL A 115 7.47 6.25 3.88
CA VAL A 115 8.38 5.36 3.14
C VAL A 115 7.90 5.20 1.70
N ALA A 116 6.65 4.80 1.50
CA ALA A 116 6.06 4.58 0.17
C ALA A 116 6.22 5.81 -0.73
N ASN A 117 6.01 6.99 -0.17
CA ASN A 117 6.01 8.20 -0.97
C ASN A 117 7.40 8.87 -1.07
N SER A 118 8.45 8.29 -0.48
CA SER A 118 9.80 8.87 -0.46
C SER A 118 10.43 8.81 -1.85
N PRO A 119 10.75 9.94 -2.51
CA PRO A 119 11.38 9.91 -3.84
C PRO A 119 12.72 9.16 -3.82
N LEU A 120 13.48 9.26 -2.72
CA LEU A 120 14.72 8.51 -2.56
C LEU A 120 14.48 7.00 -2.47
N VAL A 121 13.44 6.55 -1.77
CA VAL A 121 13.12 5.11 -1.72
C VAL A 121 12.66 4.64 -3.09
N LYS A 122 11.72 5.35 -3.72
CA LYS A 122 11.18 5.00 -5.05
C LYS A 122 12.27 4.98 -6.14
N THR A 123 13.22 5.91 -6.12
CA THR A 123 14.35 5.93 -7.08
C THR A 123 15.40 4.86 -6.78
N ALA A 124 15.60 4.47 -5.51
CA ALA A 124 16.47 3.34 -5.18
C ALA A 124 15.90 2.02 -5.74
N ILE A 125 14.58 1.85 -5.64
CA ILE A 125 13.88 0.69 -6.21
C ILE A 125 14.04 0.66 -7.74
N TYR A 126 13.79 1.79 -8.42
CA TYR A 126 14.02 1.91 -9.86
C TYR A 126 15.47 1.60 -10.25
N GLY A 127 16.43 2.01 -9.42
CA GLY A 127 17.87 1.77 -9.63
C GLY A 127 18.36 0.37 -9.21
N HIS A 128 17.47 -0.54 -8.81
CA HIS A 128 17.82 -1.86 -8.28
C HIS A 128 18.78 -1.82 -7.06
N ASP A 129 18.65 -0.79 -6.22
CA ASP A 129 19.47 -0.55 -5.03
C ASP A 129 18.69 -0.89 -3.75
N ALA A 130 19.14 -1.90 -3.00
CA ALA A 130 18.60 -2.33 -1.71
C ALA A 130 19.01 -1.36 -0.57
N ASN A 131 18.66 -0.10 -0.73
CA ASN A 131 19.11 1.00 0.11
C ASN A 131 18.26 1.16 1.38
N TRP A 132 18.53 0.33 2.38
CA TRP A 132 17.85 0.37 3.68
C TRP A 132 18.00 1.72 4.39
N GLY A 133 19.10 2.45 4.16
CA GLY A 133 19.34 3.76 4.75
C GLY A 133 18.30 4.80 4.32
N ARG A 134 17.83 4.74 3.06
CA ARG A 134 16.75 5.61 2.57
C ARG A 134 15.40 5.27 3.19
N ILE A 135 15.16 3.99 3.53
CA ILE A 135 13.96 3.53 4.24
C ILE A 135 14.02 4.02 5.69
N ALA A 136 15.11 3.76 6.41
CA ALA A 136 15.32 4.23 7.78
C ALA A 136 15.20 5.76 7.89
N GLY A 137 15.80 6.50 6.95
CA GLY A 137 15.68 7.96 6.89
C GLY A 137 14.26 8.43 6.56
N ALA A 138 13.42 7.62 5.92
CA ALA A 138 12.00 7.92 5.70
C ALA A 138 11.17 7.66 6.96
N LEU A 139 11.41 6.54 7.64
CA LEU A 139 10.80 6.25 8.95
C LEU A 139 11.13 7.36 9.95
N GLY A 140 12.39 7.77 10.07
CA GLY A 140 12.82 8.78 11.04
C GLY A 140 12.22 10.18 10.84
N ARG A 141 11.73 10.51 9.63
CA ARG A 141 11.05 11.78 9.33
C ARG A 141 9.53 11.66 9.17
N SER A 142 8.96 10.48 9.45
CA SER A 142 7.53 10.21 9.28
C SER A 142 6.64 10.94 10.27
N GLY A 143 7.22 11.38 11.40
CA GLY A 143 6.46 11.87 12.54
C GLY A 143 5.96 10.76 13.45
N ALA A 144 6.16 9.48 13.07
CA ALA A 144 5.82 8.36 13.93
C ALA A 144 6.75 8.26 15.15
N LYS A 145 6.21 7.86 16.30
CA LYS A 145 6.92 7.75 17.58
C LYS A 145 7.43 6.33 17.79
N PHE A 146 8.75 6.18 17.72
CA PHE A 146 9.45 4.93 18.00
C PHE A 146 10.89 5.23 18.40
N ALA A 147 11.57 4.23 18.97
CA ALA A 147 12.98 4.30 19.30
C ALA A 147 13.80 3.67 18.16
N GLN A 148 14.87 4.33 17.70
CA GLN A 148 15.64 3.87 16.54
C GLN A 148 16.24 2.47 16.78
N GLU A 149 16.68 2.21 18.00
CA GLU A 149 17.24 0.95 18.48
C GLU A 149 16.26 -0.23 18.44
N ASN A 150 14.97 0.02 18.24
CA ASN A 150 13.95 -1.04 18.13
C ASN A 150 13.58 -1.33 16.66
N VAL A 151 14.19 -0.62 15.70
CA VAL A 151 13.80 -0.72 14.30
C VAL A 151 14.46 -1.92 13.64
N ASP A 152 13.65 -2.72 12.96
CA ASP A 152 14.09 -3.74 12.02
C ASP A 152 13.61 -3.40 10.61
N ILE A 153 14.41 -3.68 9.59
CA ILE A 153 14.02 -3.52 8.18
C ILE A 153 14.41 -4.76 7.40
N ASP A 154 13.45 -5.23 6.59
CA ASP A 154 13.62 -6.27 5.59
C ASP A 154 13.32 -5.72 4.20
N ILE A 155 14.16 -6.08 3.24
CA ILE A 155 13.92 -5.81 1.83
C ILE A 155 13.80 -7.16 1.13
N MET A 156 12.64 -7.40 0.52
CA MET A 156 12.32 -8.67 -0.14
C MET A 156 12.51 -9.88 0.79
N GLY A 157 12.23 -9.73 2.09
CA GLY A 157 12.46 -10.77 3.11
C GLY A 157 13.93 -11.04 3.44
N MET A 158 14.86 -10.16 3.03
CA MET A 158 16.24 -10.19 3.50
C MET A 158 16.41 -9.20 4.66
N PRO A 159 16.98 -9.63 5.79
CA PRO A 159 17.31 -8.72 6.87
C PRO A 159 18.42 -7.77 6.44
N VAL A 160 18.18 -6.46 6.57
CA VAL A 160 19.17 -5.42 6.22
C VAL A 160 19.48 -4.48 7.38
N LEU A 161 18.56 -4.38 8.34
CA LEU A 161 18.74 -3.64 9.59
C LEU A 161 18.05 -4.38 10.75
N ARG A 162 18.74 -4.51 11.88
CA ARG A 162 18.24 -5.10 13.12
C ARG A 162 18.64 -4.27 14.32
N ASP A 163 17.72 -4.09 15.25
CA ASP A 163 17.93 -3.29 16.47
C ASP A 163 18.55 -1.90 16.17
N GLY A 164 18.11 -1.25 15.08
CA GLY A 164 18.63 0.04 14.63
C GLY A 164 20.01 0.02 13.97
N LEU A 165 20.62 -1.16 13.78
CA LEU A 165 21.97 -1.34 13.23
C LEU A 165 21.96 -2.13 11.91
N PRO A 166 22.85 -1.81 10.96
CA PRO A 166 22.94 -2.57 9.72
C PRO A 166 23.41 -3.99 9.97
N VAL A 167 22.81 -4.95 9.26
CA VAL A 167 23.29 -6.33 9.23
C VAL A 167 23.86 -6.66 7.84
N PRO A 168 24.90 -7.51 7.74
CA PRO A 168 25.43 -7.93 6.45
C PRO A 168 24.36 -8.67 5.62
N PHE A 169 24.21 -8.31 4.36
CA PHE A 169 23.37 -9.01 3.37
C PHE A 169 24.13 -9.14 2.05
N SER A 170 23.67 -10.03 1.16
CA SER A 170 24.28 -10.25 -0.15
C SER A 170 23.68 -9.31 -1.19
N GLU A 171 24.51 -8.46 -1.80
CA GLU A 171 24.09 -7.58 -2.90
C GLU A 171 23.70 -8.37 -4.16
N GLU A 172 24.37 -9.49 -4.45
CA GLU A 172 24.02 -10.36 -5.57
C GLU A 172 22.62 -10.96 -5.41
N GLU A 173 22.30 -11.41 -4.19
CA GLU A 173 20.97 -11.91 -3.87
C GLU A 173 19.92 -10.79 -3.92
N ALA A 174 20.28 -9.58 -3.48
CA ALA A 174 19.41 -8.41 -3.58
C ALA A 174 19.05 -8.10 -5.03
N LEU A 175 20.04 -8.00 -5.91
CA LEU A 175 19.82 -7.77 -7.34
C LEU A 175 18.92 -8.85 -7.93
N ARG A 176 19.16 -10.13 -7.61
CA ARG A 176 18.31 -11.24 -8.06
C ARG A 176 16.86 -11.12 -7.60
N ARG A 177 16.60 -10.66 -6.36
CA ARG A 177 15.23 -10.45 -5.86
C ARG A 177 14.56 -9.24 -6.53
N PHE A 178 15.33 -8.21 -6.88
CA PHE A 178 14.81 -7.01 -7.54
C PHE A 178 14.38 -7.23 -9.00
N GLU A 179 14.68 -8.40 -9.58
CA GLU A 179 14.09 -8.82 -10.85
C GLU A 179 12.57 -9.09 -10.77
N ALA A 180 12.03 -9.35 -9.57
CA ALA A 180 10.59 -9.56 -9.38
C ALA A 180 9.77 -8.31 -9.76
N ASP A 181 8.53 -8.51 -10.22
CA ASP A 181 7.61 -7.41 -10.56
C ASP A 181 7.14 -6.62 -9.33
N GLU A 182 7.16 -7.26 -8.15
CA GLU A 182 6.77 -6.69 -6.87
C GLU A 182 7.96 -6.66 -5.91
N ILE A 183 8.21 -5.48 -5.34
CA ILE A 183 9.23 -5.22 -4.32
C ILE A 183 8.56 -5.02 -2.97
N VAL A 184 8.83 -5.92 -2.02
CA VAL A 184 8.26 -5.87 -0.67
C VAL A 184 9.29 -5.25 0.28
N LEU A 185 8.88 -4.20 0.98
CA LEU A 185 9.63 -3.55 2.05
C LEU A 185 8.88 -3.77 3.36
N GLU A 186 9.54 -4.33 4.36
CA GLU A 186 8.95 -4.50 5.69
C GLU A 186 9.80 -3.75 6.72
N ALA A 187 9.14 -3.03 7.62
CA ALA A 187 9.79 -2.40 8.76
C ALA A 187 9.01 -2.69 10.05
N SER A 188 9.72 -2.99 11.13
CA SER A 188 9.14 -3.08 12.48
C SER A 188 9.62 -1.91 13.31
N LEU A 189 8.72 -1.21 14.01
CA LEU A 189 9.05 -0.05 14.83
C LEU A 189 9.27 -0.39 16.32
N GLY A 190 8.84 -1.58 16.77
CA GLY A 190 8.96 -2.02 18.16
C GLY A 190 8.35 -1.05 19.20
N ALA A 191 7.26 -0.37 18.83
CA ALA A 191 6.55 0.64 19.62
C ALA A 191 5.11 0.22 20.00
N GLY A 192 4.63 -0.93 19.52
CA GLY A 192 3.30 -1.48 19.77
C GLY A 192 3.05 -2.73 18.94
N ASP A 193 1.77 -3.02 18.64
CA ASP A 193 1.35 -4.24 17.92
C ASP A 193 0.56 -3.93 16.63
N VAL A 194 0.46 -2.65 16.25
CA VAL A 194 -0.30 -2.24 15.07
C VAL A 194 0.56 -2.36 13.82
N GLU A 195 -0.07 -2.82 12.74
CA GLU A 195 0.53 -2.89 11.42
C GLU A 195 -0.35 -2.25 10.35
N THR A 196 0.29 -1.80 9.28
CA THR A 196 -0.40 -1.33 8.09
C THR A 196 0.44 -1.60 6.84
N THR A 197 -0.21 -1.60 5.67
CA THR A 197 0.46 -1.79 4.38
C THR A 197 0.02 -0.72 3.40
N VAL A 198 0.98 -0.11 2.70
CA VAL A 198 0.76 0.87 1.62
C VAL A 198 1.34 0.32 0.32
N TRP A 199 0.58 0.42 -0.78
CA TRP A 199 1.04 0.09 -2.12
C TRP A 199 1.43 1.34 -2.90
N THR A 200 2.58 1.29 -3.55
CA THR A 200 3.12 2.34 -4.41
C THR A 200 3.89 1.71 -5.57
N CYS A 201 4.61 2.53 -6.33
CA CYS A 201 5.54 2.11 -7.37
C CYS A 201 6.92 2.73 -7.15
N ASP A 202 7.86 2.41 -8.03
CA ASP A 202 9.13 3.12 -8.16
C ASP A 202 8.97 4.52 -8.78
N PHE A 203 10.07 5.25 -8.97
CA PHE A 203 10.09 6.59 -9.59
C PHE A 203 11.14 6.61 -10.69
N SER A 204 10.70 6.43 -11.93
CA SER A 204 11.53 6.32 -13.12
C SER A 204 11.71 7.66 -13.85
N HIS A 205 12.55 7.65 -14.88
CA HIS A 205 12.64 8.75 -15.84
C HIS A 205 11.33 8.95 -16.63
N GLU A 206 10.62 7.87 -16.95
CA GLU A 206 9.40 7.91 -17.75
C GLU A 206 8.27 8.69 -17.06
N TYR A 207 8.18 8.60 -15.73
CA TYR A 207 7.26 9.45 -14.96
C TYR A 207 7.48 10.94 -15.25
N VAL A 208 8.76 11.37 -15.29
CA VAL A 208 9.13 12.76 -15.56
C VAL A 208 8.82 13.13 -17.00
N SER A 209 9.08 12.25 -17.96
CA SER A 209 8.74 12.48 -19.37
C SER A 209 7.23 12.63 -19.58
N ILE A 210 6.42 11.71 -19.06
CA ILE A 210 4.95 11.75 -19.15
C ILE A 210 4.40 13.07 -18.59
N ASN A 211 4.85 13.47 -17.40
CA ASN A 211 4.30 14.63 -16.70
C ASN A 211 4.94 15.97 -17.11
N GLY A 212 6.18 15.95 -17.63
CA GLY A 212 6.91 17.12 -18.09
C GLY A 212 6.55 17.54 -19.51
N ASP A 213 6.28 16.56 -20.38
CA ASP A 213 6.05 16.78 -21.82
C ASP A 213 4.56 16.85 -22.19
N TYR A 214 3.66 16.81 -21.19
CA TYR A 214 2.21 16.70 -21.36
C TYR A 214 1.57 17.83 -22.23
N ARG A 215 2.31 18.92 -22.48
CA ARG A 215 1.86 20.07 -23.29
C ARG A 215 2.93 20.61 -24.25
N SER A 216 3.96 19.82 -24.56
CA SER A 216 4.99 20.16 -25.56
C SER A 216 4.74 19.50 -26.91
#